data_AF-A0A7D5M8R6-F1
#
_entry.id   AF-A0A7D5M8R6-F1
#
_cell.length_a   1.000
_cell.length_b   1.000
_cell.length_c   1.000
_cell.angle_alpha   90.00
_cell.angle_beta   90.00
_cell.angle_gamma   90.00
#
_symmetry.space_group_name_H-M   'P 1'
#
loop_
_entity.id
_entity.type
_entity.pdbx_description
1 polymer ?
#
loop_
_entity_poly.entity_id
_entity_poly.type
_entity_poly.pdbx_seq_one_letter_code
_entity_poly.pdbx_strand_id
1 'polypeptide(L)'
;MNKALLGASILAIAAISVSLMTSQAFAQYMGSVDQTGKTGKNTLEETLKLAKERVDWAKANPSTGSGTPYLAADGVLGASAISAAIFGGIAAAFFIRARSGRYAAQGRG
;
A
#
# COMPACT_ATOMS: atom_id res chain seq x y z
N MET A 1 12.99 -26.73 -0.03
CA MET A 1 13.05 -25.39 -0.65
C MET A 1 14.44 -24.82 -0.45
N ASN A 2 15.17 -24.48 -1.51
CA ASN A 2 16.55 -24.00 -1.40
C ASN A 2 16.56 -22.59 -0.81
N LYS A 3 17.18 -22.41 0.36
CA LYS A 3 17.26 -21.12 1.07
C LYS A 3 17.89 -20.02 0.22
N ALA A 4 18.80 -20.40 -0.69
CA ALA A 4 19.40 -19.50 -1.67
C ALA A 4 18.39 -18.98 -2.71
N LEU A 5 17.45 -19.82 -3.16
CA LEU A 5 16.41 -19.42 -4.11
C LEU A 5 15.43 -18.43 -3.46
N LEU A 6 15.11 -18.64 -2.18
CA LEU A 6 14.25 -17.74 -1.41
C LEU A 6 14.96 -16.40 -1.10
N GLY A 7 16.26 -16.42 -0.81
CA GLY A 7 17.04 -15.18 -0.65
C GLY A 7 17.15 -14.38 -1.95
N ALA A 8 17.39 -15.05 -3.07
CA ALA A 8 17.49 -14.41 -4.39
C ALA A 8 16.16 -13.79 -4.83
N SER A 9 15.01 -14.44 -4.58
CA SER A 9 13.70 -13.91 -4.95
C SER A 9 13.34 -12.65 -4.14
N ILE A 10 13.66 -12.62 -2.84
CA ILE A 10 13.43 -11.43 -2.00
C ILE A 10 14.28 -10.24 -2.47
N LEU A 11 15.56 -10.48 -2.79
CA LEU A 11 16.46 -9.44 -3.32
C LEU A 11 15.98 -8.91 -4.68
N ALA A 12 15.51 -9.78 -5.57
CA ALA A 12 14.97 -9.37 -6.86
C ALA A 12 13.72 -8.48 -6.69
N ILE A 13 12.80 -8.86 -5.79
CA ILE A 13 11.59 -8.07 -5.50
C ILE A 13 11.97 -6.71 -4.91
N ALA A 14 12.92 -6.67 -3.97
CA ALA A 14 13.40 -5.42 -3.38
C ALA A 14 14.02 -4.48 -4.44
N ALA A 15 14.87 -5.00 -5.32
CA ALA A 15 15.52 -4.21 -6.38
C ALA A 15 14.51 -3.63 -7.41
N ILE A 16 13.52 -4.42 -7.81
CA ILE A 16 12.45 -3.98 -8.70
C ILE A 16 11.60 -2.89 -8.01
N SER A 17 11.27 -3.09 -6.72
CA SER A 17 10.45 -2.16 -5.95
C SER A 17 11.10 -0.78 -5.82
N VAL A 18 12.41 -0.72 -5.53
CA VAL A 18 13.16 0.54 -5.46
C VAL A 18 13.17 1.27 -6.81
N SER A 19 13.35 0.53 -7.90
CA SER A 19 13.40 1.12 -9.25
C SER A 19 12.07 1.73 -9.70
N LEU A 20 10.95 1.12 -9.30
CA LEU A 20 9.60 1.62 -9.61
C LEU A 20 9.20 2.83 -8.76
N MET A 21 9.70 2.94 -7.53
CA MET A 21 9.42 4.08 -6.65
C MET A 21 10.19 5.34 -7.04
N THR A 22 11.47 5.21 -7.44
CA THR A 22 12.30 6.37 -7.81
C THR A 22 11.79 7.05 -9.08
N SER A 23 11.43 6.27 -10.11
CA SER A 23 10.92 6.81 -11.38
C SER A 23 9.68 7.70 -11.21
N GLN A 24 8.72 7.29 -10.37
CA GLN A 24 7.50 8.06 -10.12
C GLN A 24 7.77 9.34 -9.30
N ALA A 25 8.66 9.26 -8.30
CA ALA A 25 9.06 10.42 -7.52
C ALA A 25 9.80 11.47 -8.39
N PHE A 26 10.67 11.04 -9.31
CA PHE A 26 11.34 11.93 -10.25
C PHE A 26 10.36 12.62 -11.22
N ALA A 27 9.38 11.89 -11.74
CA ALA A 27 8.35 12.46 -12.62
C ALA A 27 7.46 13.49 -11.89
N GLN A 28 7.16 13.28 -10.61
CA GLN A 28 6.37 14.19 -9.80
C GLN A 28 7.13 15.43 -9.35
N TYR A 29 8.42 15.32 -9.03
CA TYR A 29 9.21 16.42 -8.48
C TYR A 29 9.91 17.29 -9.52
N MET A 30 10.33 16.73 -10.66
CA MET A 30 11.10 17.50 -11.65
C MET A 30 10.25 18.36 -12.59
N GLY A 31 8.96 18.04 -12.77
CA GLY A 31 8.03 18.81 -13.60
C GLY A 31 8.41 18.88 -15.08
N SER A 32 7.50 18.44 -15.97
CA SER A 32 7.62 18.59 -17.44
C SER A 32 9.03 18.32 -17.98
N VAL A 33 9.53 17.10 -17.76
CA VAL A 33 10.86 16.69 -18.22
C VAL A 33 10.74 16.16 -19.65
N ASP A 34 11.49 16.72 -20.60
CA ASP A 34 11.53 16.15 -21.96
C ASP A 34 12.42 14.89 -22.00
N GLN A 35 12.42 14.18 -23.14
CA GLN A 35 13.21 12.95 -23.35
C GLN A 35 14.74 13.16 -23.19
N THR A 36 15.21 14.42 -23.15
CA THR A 36 16.60 14.82 -22.93
C THR A 36 16.89 15.29 -21.50
N GLY A 37 15.92 15.19 -20.58
CA GLY A 37 16.11 15.50 -19.15
C GLY A 37 15.97 16.98 -18.79
N LYS A 38 15.52 17.83 -19.73
CA LYS A 38 15.35 19.27 -19.48
C LYS A 38 14.01 19.54 -18.81
N THR A 39 14.04 20.25 -17.67
CA THR A 39 12.88 20.69 -16.91
C THR A 39 12.42 22.08 -17.36
N GLY A 40 11.12 22.40 -17.20
CA GLY A 40 10.61 23.77 -17.35
C GLY A 40 10.17 24.21 -18.75
N LYS A 41 9.77 23.29 -19.65
CA LYS A 41 9.25 23.67 -20.98
C LYS A 41 7.86 24.28 -20.97
N ASN A 42 7.02 23.95 -19.99
CA ASN A 42 5.66 24.47 -19.94
C ASN A 42 5.67 25.90 -19.39
N THR A 43 4.94 26.79 -20.06
CA THR A 43 4.67 28.13 -19.51
C THR A 43 3.87 28.03 -18.21
N LEU A 44 3.88 29.08 -17.39
CA LEU A 44 3.08 29.10 -16.15
C LEU A 44 1.60 28.83 -16.43
N GLU A 45 1.05 29.44 -17.48
CA GLU A 45 -0.36 29.28 -17.88
C GLU A 45 -0.68 27.85 -18.33
N GLU A 46 0.20 27.24 -19.11
CA GLU A 46 0.02 25.85 -19.55
C GLU A 46 0.08 24.87 -18.37
N THR A 47 0.97 25.14 -17.42
CA THR A 47 1.05 24.36 -16.17
C THR A 47 -0.21 24.52 -15.33
N LEU A 48 -0.75 25.75 -15.24
CA LEU A 48 -1.94 26.07 -14.47
C LEU A 48 -3.20 25.46 -15.11
N LYS A 49 -3.28 25.49 -16.44
CA LYS A 49 -4.33 24.81 -17.21
C LYS A 49 -4.30 23.31 -16.99
N LEU A 50 -3.12 22.69 -17.13
CA LEU A 50 -2.96 21.24 -16.92
C LEU A 50 -3.26 20.82 -15.47
N ALA A 51 -2.88 21.64 -14.49
CA ALA A 51 -3.23 21.40 -13.09
C ALA A 51 -4.75 21.44 -12.88
N LYS A 52 -5.44 22.41 -13.48
CA LYS A 52 -6.90 22.52 -13.40
C LYS A 52 -7.60 21.31 -14.06
N GLU A 53 -7.16 20.91 -15.24
CA GLU A 53 -7.68 19.72 -15.92
C GLU A 53 -7.49 18.44 -15.10
N ARG A 54 -6.34 18.27 -14.41
CA ARG A 54 -6.11 17.14 -13.50
C ARG A 54 -7.07 17.13 -12.32
N VAL A 55 -7.35 18.30 -11.72
CA VAL A 55 -8.30 18.42 -10.61
C VAL A 55 -9.73 18.11 -11.06
N ASP A 56 -10.14 18.66 -12.20
CA ASP A 56 -11.48 18.43 -12.76
C ASP A 56 -11.66 16.96 -13.16
N TRP A 57 -10.63 16.34 -13.73
CA TRP A 57 -10.62 14.91 -14.04
C TRP A 57 -10.69 14.04 -12.77
N ALA A 58 -9.96 14.38 -11.71
CA ALA A 58 -10.01 13.65 -10.44
C ALA A 58 -11.38 13.76 -9.76
N LYS A 59 -12.05 14.93 -9.87
CA LYS A 59 -13.44 15.11 -9.40
C LYS A 59 -14.43 14.29 -10.20
N ALA A 60 -14.24 14.19 -11.51
CA ALA A 60 -15.10 13.39 -12.39
C ALA A 60 -14.85 11.87 -12.28
N ASN A 61 -13.66 11.46 -11.82
CA ASN A 61 -13.24 10.07 -11.72
C ASN A 61 -12.73 9.72 -10.31
N PRO A 62 -13.61 9.73 -9.29
CA PRO A 62 -13.23 9.52 -7.89
C PRO A 62 -12.61 8.15 -7.61
N SER A 63 -12.82 7.17 -8.50
CA SER A 63 -12.25 5.82 -8.42
C SER A 63 -10.81 5.69 -8.93
N THR A 64 -10.25 6.74 -9.55
CA THR A 64 -8.96 6.64 -10.28
C THR A 64 -7.79 7.37 -9.59
N GLY A 65 -8.01 8.00 -8.43
CA GLY A 65 -6.91 8.31 -7.50
C GLY A 65 -6.36 7.03 -6.87
N SER A 66 -5.25 7.05 -6.12
CA SER A 66 -4.64 5.83 -5.52
C SER A 66 -5.56 5.04 -4.55
N GLY A 67 -6.83 5.43 -4.43
CA GLY A 67 -7.95 4.50 -4.39
C GLY A 67 -8.33 3.98 -3.03
N THR A 68 -7.45 4.11 -2.02
CA THR A 68 -7.73 3.66 -0.66
C THR A 68 -7.90 4.86 0.27
N PRO A 69 -9.10 5.46 0.35
CA PRO A 69 -9.37 6.51 1.31
C PRO A 69 -9.15 5.99 2.74
N TYR A 70 -8.15 6.50 3.45
CA TYR A 70 -7.72 5.94 4.73
C TYR A 70 -8.84 5.91 5.77
N LEU A 71 -9.74 6.90 5.76
CA LEU A 71 -10.85 7.05 6.70
C LEU A 71 -12.19 6.50 6.20
N ALA A 72 -12.27 5.97 4.98
CA ALA A 72 -13.50 5.38 4.49
C ALA A 72 -13.65 3.93 4.95
N ALA A 73 -14.90 3.48 5.10
CA ALA A 73 -15.22 2.09 5.43
C ALA A 73 -14.71 1.10 4.36
N ASP A 74 -14.56 1.54 3.12
CA ASP A 74 -14.06 0.72 2.01
C ASP A 74 -12.53 0.85 1.81
N GLY A 75 -11.89 1.68 2.65
CA GLY A 75 -10.47 1.94 2.57
C GLY A 75 -9.68 1.26 3.69
N VAL A 76 -8.53 1.84 4.04
CA VAL A 76 -7.54 1.17 4.90
C VAL A 76 -8.08 0.91 6.32
N LEU A 77 -8.84 1.84 6.91
CA LEU A 77 -9.42 1.63 8.25
C LEU A 77 -10.45 0.49 8.26
N GLY A 78 -11.29 0.38 7.23
CA GLY A 78 -12.26 -0.72 7.14
C GLY A 78 -11.59 -2.06 6.89
N ALA A 79 -10.63 -2.12 5.98
CA ALA A 79 -9.85 -3.32 5.70
C ALA A 79 -9.06 -3.80 6.93
N SER A 80 -8.48 -2.87 7.70
CA SER A 80 -7.78 -3.20 8.95
C SER A 80 -8.73 -3.62 10.06
N ALA A 81 -9.90 -3.01 10.19
CA ALA A 81 -10.92 -3.41 11.16
C ALA A 81 -11.45 -4.83 10.89
N ILE A 82 -11.74 -5.17 9.63
CA ILE A 82 -12.16 -6.52 9.23
C ILE A 82 -11.05 -7.54 9.52
N SER A 83 -9.80 -7.21 9.17
CA SER A 83 -8.66 -8.09 9.45
C SER A 83 -8.46 -8.32 10.95
N ALA A 84 -8.52 -7.25 11.76
CA ALA A 84 -8.41 -7.34 13.21
C ALA A 84 -9.54 -8.18 13.82
N ALA A 85 -10.77 -8.09 13.29
CA ALA A 85 -11.89 -8.89 13.75
C ALA A 85 -11.70 -10.39 13.47
N ILE A 86 -11.21 -10.76 12.27
CA ILE A 86 -10.99 -12.16 11.90
C ILE A 86 -9.84 -12.75 12.73
N PHE A 87 -8.66 -12.13 12.68
CA PHE A 87 -7.49 -12.64 13.39
C PHE A 87 -7.65 -12.55 14.90
N GLY A 88 -8.25 -11.45 15.40
CA GLY A 88 -8.60 -11.29 16.81
C GLY A 88 -9.64 -12.31 17.27
N GLY A 89 -10.65 -12.61 16.45
CA GLY A 89 -11.67 -13.62 16.75
C GLY A 89 -11.09 -15.03 16.83
N ILE A 90 -10.25 -15.41 15.87
CA ILE A 90 -9.53 -16.68 15.88
C ILE A 90 -8.62 -16.77 17.13
N ALA A 91 -7.83 -15.72 17.40
CA ALA A 91 -6.96 -15.66 18.56
C ALA A 91 -7.75 -15.77 19.88
N ALA A 92 -8.88 -15.07 20.01
CA ALA A 92 -9.75 -15.15 21.19
C ALA A 92 -10.35 -16.56 21.36
N ALA A 93 -10.77 -17.21 20.28
CA ALA A 93 -11.28 -18.57 20.33
C ALA A 93 -10.20 -19.57 20.81
N PHE A 94 -8.99 -19.48 20.26
CA PHE A 94 -7.86 -20.28 20.74
C PHE A 94 -7.47 -19.95 22.18
N PHE A 95 -7.53 -18.69 22.58
CA PHE A 95 -7.23 -18.25 23.95
C PHE A 95 -8.22 -18.82 24.97
N ILE A 96 -9.53 -18.75 24.69
CA ILE A 96 -10.57 -19.36 25.53
C ILE A 96 -10.44 -20.88 25.55
N ARG A 97 -10.18 -21.51 24.39
CA ARG A 97 -9.98 -22.95 24.30
C ARG A 97 -8.73 -23.42 25.02
N ALA A 98 -7.63 -22.66 24.98
CA ALA A 98 -6.40 -22.95 25.70
C ALA A 98 -6.61 -22.96 27.22
N ARG A 99 -7.51 -22.12 27.73
CA ARG A 99 -7.85 -22.07 29.16
C ARG A 99 -8.78 -23.21 29.62
N SER A 100 -9.53 -23.81 28.70
CA SER A 100 -10.55 -24.84 28.97
C SER A 100 -10.19 -26.25 28.49
N GLY A 101 -9.03 -26.41 27.83
CA GLY A 101 -8.55 -27.69 27.32
C GLY A 101 -8.03 -28.61 28.43
N ARG A 102 -8.18 -29.92 28.24
CA ARG A 102 -7.74 -30.98 29.16
C ARG A 102 -6.24 -30.94 29.51
N TYR A 103 -5.44 -30.24 28.71
CA TYR A 103 -4.01 -30.01 28.92
C TYR A 103 -3.68 -28.84 29.87
N ALA A 104 -4.65 -27.97 30.20
CA ALA A 104 -4.50 -26.99 31.28
C ALA A 104 -4.68 -27.63 32.68
N ALA A 105 -5.16 -28.88 32.73
CA ALA A 105 -5.32 -29.69 33.93
C ALA A 105 -4.32 -30.86 34.02
N GLN A 106 -3.42 -31.03 33.05
CA GLN A 106 -2.29 -31.97 33.21
C GLN A 106 -1.22 -31.29 34.05
N GLY A 107 -1.16 -31.65 35.34
CA GLY A 107 -0.27 -31.05 36.33
C GLY A 107 -0.92 -30.77 37.70
N ARG A 108 -2.19 -31.16 37.90
CA ARG A 108 -2.79 -31.26 39.25
C ARG A 108 -3.07 -32.73 39.54
N GLY A 109 -2.06 -33.41 40.08
CA GLY A 109 -2.05 -34.84 40.38
C GLY A 109 -0.93 -35.55 39.65
#